data_AF-A0A4S8PJN6-F1
#
_entry.id   AF-A0A4S8PJN6-F1
#
_cell.length_a   1.000
_cell.length_b   1.000
_cell.length_c   1.000
_cell.angle_alpha   90.00
_cell.angle_beta   90.00
_cell.angle_gamma   90.00
#
_symmetry.space_group_name_H-M   'P 1'
#
loop_
_entity.id
_entity.type
_entity.pdbx_description
1 polymer ?
#
loop_
_entity_poly.entity_id
_entity_poly.type
_entity_poly.pdbx_seq_one_letter_code
_entity_poly.pdbx_strand_id
1 'polypeptide(L)'
;MGVGRNSSYRIRERYAKALKAIPLPIRTLSGVDPQALVNVGETELAGRRIVFAVLPGSPRLWITVPDLLPPVIGYASGFDTRRLDLHLTELDHIDWAAGPGRVTALKRAAHEAWAAAQRDCEG
;
A
#
# COMPACT_ATOMS: atom_id res chain seq x y z
N MET A 1 -22.41 8.79 41.55
CA MET A 1 -22.65 7.60 40.69
C MET A 1 -21.75 7.71 39.45
N GLY A 2 -20.70 6.90 39.38
CA GLY A 2 -19.66 7.00 38.36
C GLY A 2 -20.09 6.41 37.03
N VAL A 3 -20.03 7.22 35.97
CA VAL A 3 -20.24 6.81 34.58
C VAL A 3 -19.18 5.77 34.21
N GLY A 4 -19.64 4.57 33.86
CA GLY A 4 -18.82 3.37 33.73
C GLY A 4 -17.69 3.50 32.71
N ARG A 5 -16.46 3.33 33.20
CA ARG A 5 -15.19 3.27 32.45
C ARG A 5 -15.10 2.16 31.38
N ASN A 6 -16.15 1.36 31.16
CA ASN A 6 -16.18 0.22 30.25
C ASN A 6 -17.07 0.40 29.01
N SER A 7 -17.76 1.54 28.86
CA SER A 7 -18.66 1.80 27.72
C SER A 7 -17.89 1.93 26.40
N SER A 8 -16.72 2.59 26.43
CA SER A 8 -15.89 2.82 25.25
C SER A 8 -15.29 1.55 24.65
N TYR A 9 -14.95 0.56 25.50
CA TYR A 9 -14.37 -0.71 25.05
C TYR A 9 -15.41 -1.55 24.27
N ARG A 10 -16.61 -1.70 24.82
CA ARG A 10 -17.69 -2.48 24.18
C ARG A 10 -18.18 -1.83 22.87
N ILE A 11 -18.18 -0.50 22.80
CA ILE A 11 -18.51 0.22 21.57
C ILE A 11 -17.41 -0.02 20.52
N ARG A 12 -16.12 0.06 20.89
CA ARG A 12 -15.00 -0.23 19.97
C ARG A 12 -15.02 -1.68 19.47
N GLU A 13 -15.31 -2.62 20.34
CA GLU A 13 -15.40 -4.05 19.99
C GLU A 13 -16.57 -4.32 19.04
N ARG A 14 -17.73 -3.71 19.28
CA ARG A 14 -18.87 -3.76 18.35
C ARG A 14 -18.57 -3.10 17.02
N TYR A 15 -17.88 -1.96 17.02
CA TYR A 15 -17.50 -1.25 15.80
C TYR A 15 -16.47 -2.06 14.99
N ALA A 16 -15.49 -2.69 15.64
CA ALA A 16 -14.51 -3.56 15.01
C ALA A 16 -15.18 -4.83 14.43
N LYS A 17 -16.16 -5.41 15.14
CA LYS A 17 -16.94 -6.55 14.65
C LYS A 17 -17.83 -6.17 13.46
N ALA A 18 -18.44 -4.97 13.49
CA ALA A 18 -19.23 -4.45 12.38
C ALA A 18 -18.37 -4.16 11.14
N LEU A 19 -17.18 -3.56 11.32
CA LEU A 19 -16.22 -3.33 10.23
C LEU A 19 -15.73 -4.64 9.59
N LYS A 20 -15.53 -5.70 10.40
CA LYS A 20 -15.20 -7.04 9.88
C LYS A 20 -16.36 -7.71 9.13
N ALA A 21 -17.61 -7.34 9.43
CA ALA A 21 -18.81 -7.94 8.86
C ALA A 21 -19.32 -7.23 7.60
N ILE A 22 -18.86 -6.00 7.35
CA ILE A 22 -19.12 -5.30 6.09
C ILE A 22 -18.21 -5.92 5.04
N PRO A 23 -18.75 -6.51 3.95
CA PRO A 23 -17.93 -6.89 2.81
C PRO A 23 -17.31 -5.60 2.27
N LEU A 24 -16.04 -5.38 2.62
CA LEU A 24 -15.30 -4.25 2.11
C LEU A 24 -15.32 -4.38 0.58
N PRO A 25 -15.72 -3.33 -0.17
CA PRO A 25 -15.56 -3.36 -1.61
C PRO A 25 -14.08 -3.56 -1.88
N ILE A 26 -13.70 -4.77 -2.25
CA ILE A 26 -12.35 -5.11 -2.67
C ILE A 26 -12.14 -4.25 -3.91
N ARG A 27 -11.35 -3.19 -3.78
CA ARG A 27 -10.92 -2.37 -4.91
C ARG A 27 -9.84 -3.16 -5.63
N THR A 28 -10.24 -4.24 -6.29
CA THR A 28 -9.37 -5.10 -7.06
C THR A 28 -8.67 -4.25 -8.13
N LEU A 29 -7.35 -4.33 -8.20
CA LEU A 29 -6.55 -3.75 -9.29
C LEU A 29 -6.49 -4.68 -10.50
N SER A 30 -7.42 -5.63 -10.60
CA SER A 30 -7.50 -6.65 -11.67
C SER A 30 -7.60 -6.10 -13.10
N GLY A 31 -7.52 -4.77 -13.30
CA GLY A 31 -7.45 -4.11 -14.60
C GLY A 31 -6.14 -3.35 -14.87
N VAL A 32 -5.18 -3.31 -13.95
CA VAL A 32 -3.86 -2.72 -14.21
C VAL A 32 -2.98 -3.76 -14.84
N ASP A 33 -2.67 -3.60 -16.13
CA ASP A 33 -1.70 -4.44 -16.84
C ASP A 33 -0.28 -4.15 -16.30
N PRO A 34 0.40 -5.13 -15.68
CA PRO A 34 1.77 -4.95 -15.22
C PRO A 34 2.75 -4.59 -16.35
N GLN A 35 2.46 -4.99 -17.59
CA GLN A 35 3.30 -4.67 -18.75
C GLN A 35 3.18 -3.20 -19.20
N ALA A 36 2.09 -2.53 -18.82
CA ALA A 36 1.92 -1.09 -19.09
C ALA A 36 2.65 -0.19 -18.08
N LEU A 37 3.23 -0.78 -17.03
CA LEU A 37 3.93 -0.05 -15.99
C LEU A 37 5.40 0.17 -16.34
N VAL A 38 5.87 1.41 -16.19
CA VAL A 38 7.27 1.77 -16.37
C VAL A 38 7.99 1.67 -15.03
N ASN A 39 8.96 0.78 -14.93
CA ASN A 39 9.76 0.59 -13.73
C ASN A 39 10.62 1.83 -13.44
N VAL A 40 10.55 2.31 -12.19
CA VAL A 40 11.33 3.46 -11.72
C VAL A 40 12.28 3.10 -10.57
N GLY A 41 12.18 1.88 -10.04
CA GLY A 41 13.04 1.44 -8.95
C GLY A 41 12.63 0.10 -8.38
N GLU A 42 13.57 -0.56 -7.75
CA GLU A 42 13.37 -1.89 -7.19
C GLU A 42 14.01 -2.00 -5.82
N THR A 43 13.45 -2.85 -4.98
CA THR A 43 14.03 -3.18 -3.69
C THR A 43 13.72 -4.62 -3.31
N GLU A 44 14.50 -5.19 -2.40
CA GLU A 44 14.18 -6.46 -1.78
C GLU A 44 13.60 -6.20 -0.39
N LEU A 45 12.40 -6.73 -0.14
CA LEU A 45 11.75 -6.60 1.16
C LEU A 45 11.20 -7.95 1.63
N ALA A 46 11.64 -8.38 2.81
CA ALA A 46 11.21 -9.64 3.42
C ALA A 46 11.38 -10.85 2.47
N GLY A 47 12.50 -10.90 1.74
CA GLY A 47 12.82 -11.98 0.80
C GLY A 47 12.00 -11.97 -0.49
N ARG A 48 11.38 -10.83 -0.82
CA ARG A 48 10.61 -10.65 -2.06
C ARG A 48 11.11 -9.44 -2.82
N ARG A 49 11.17 -9.56 -4.15
CA ARG A 49 11.46 -8.43 -5.02
C ARG A 49 10.21 -7.55 -5.12
N ILE A 50 10.38 -6.28 -4.80
CA ILE A 50 9.36 -5.24 -4.92
C ILE A 50 9.80 -4.31 -6.04
N VAL A 51 8.92 -4.09 -7.01
CA VAL A 51 9.15 -3.19 -8.13
C VAL A 51 8.18 -2.02 -8.02
N PHE A 52 8.75 -0.81 -8.01
CA PHE A 52 8.02 0.44 -8.04
C PHE A 52 7.93 0.92 -9.48
N ALA A 53 6.72 1.21 -9.93
CA ALA A 53 6.50 1.55 -11.32
C ALA A 53 5.44 2.64 -11.47
N VAL A 54 5.52 3.41 -12.54
CA VAL A 54 4.56 4.46 -12.87
C VAL A 54 3.76 4.05 -14.09
N LEU A 55 2.46 4.38 -14.09
CA LEU A 55 1.63 4.27 -15.28
C LEU A 55 1.59 5.65 -15.94
N PRO A 56 2.06 5.81 -17.19
CA PRO A 56 1.98 7.08 -17.89
C PRO A 56 0.55 7.64 -17.88
N GLY A 57 0.40 8.90 -17.50
CA GLY A 57 -0.91 9.55 -17.34
C GLY A 57 -1.60 9.33 -15.98
N SER A 58 -0.99 8.59 -15.04
CA SER A 58 -1.48 8.44 -13.67
C SER A 58 -0.44 8.90 -12.65
N PRO A 59 -0.76 9.83 -11.72
CA PRO A 59 0.19 10.33 -10.72
C PRO A 59 0.27 9.37 -9.52
N ARG A 60 0.48 8.08 -9.78
CA ARG A 60 0.53 7.02 -8.76
C ARG A 60 1.79 6.18 -8.96
N LEU A 61 2.46 5.88 -7.86
CA LEU A 61 3.54 4.91 -7.85
C LEU A 61 2.97 3.53 -7.54
N TRP A 62 2.82 2.72 -8.56
CA TRP A 62 2.37 1.33 -8.44
C TRP A 62 3.45 0.48 -7.79
N ILE A 63 3.01 -0.44 -6.94
CA ILE A 63 3.87 -1.37 -6.22
C ILE A 63 3.51 -2.76 -6.72
N THR A 64 4.51 -3.44 -7.25
CA THR A 64 4.35 -4.78 -7.78
C THR A 64 5.31 -5.75 -7.10
N VAL A 65 4.85 -6.98 -6.92
CA VAL A 65 5.62 -8.10 -6.40
C VAL A 65 5.46 -9.21 -7.43
N PRO A 66 6.46 -9.39 -8.32
CA PRO A 66 6.34 -10.33 -9.44
C PRO A 66 6.00 -11.76 -9.03
N ASP A 67 6.39 -12.15 -7.82
CA ASP A 67 6.16 -13.48 -7.24
C ASP A 67 4.75 -13.67 -6.65
N LEU A 68 3.87 -12.66 -6.77
CA LEU A 68 2.48 -12.69 -6.30
C LEU A 68 1.49 -12.69 -7.46
N LEU A 69 0.30 -13.24 -7.19
CA LEU A 69 -0.85 -13.26 -8.11
C LEU A 69 -2.05 -12.65 -7.38
N PRO A 70 -2.53 -11.45 -7.78
CA PRO A 70 -2.01 -10.61 -8.86
C PRO A 70 -0.68 -9.93 -8.47
N PRO A 71 0.22 -9.65 -9.45
CA PRO A 71 1.53 -9.07 -9.16
C PRO A 71 1.45 -7.63 -8.69
N VAL A 72 0.41 -6.89 -9.08
CA VAL A 72 0.19 -5.53 -8.57
C VAL A 72 -0.47 -5.63 -7.20
N ILE A 73 0.24 -5.17 -6.16
CA ILE A 73 -0.25 -5.27 -4.79
C ILE A 73 -0.95 -4.00 -4.30
N GLY A 74 -0.69 -2.88 -4.97
CA GLY A 74 -1.19 -1.59 -4.56
C GLY A 74 -0.49 -0.42 -5.24
N TYR A 75 -0.67 0.76 -4.68
CA TYR A 75 0.02 1.98 -5.09
C TYR A 75 0.28 2.90 -3.90
N ALA A 76 1.31 3.73 -4.03
CA ALA A 76 1.58 4.85 -3.16
C ALA A 76 1.22 6.17 -3.85
N SER A 77 0.76 7.14 -3.07
CA SER A 77 0.41 8.48 -3.52
C SER A 77 0.70 9.52 -2.45
N GLY A 78 0.62 10.80 -2.82
CA GLY A 78 0.88 11.92 -1.90
C GLY A 78 2.37 12.19 -1.69
N PHE A 79 3.22 11.92 -2.68
CA PHE A 79 4.66 12.20 -2.66
C PHE A 79 4.97 13.71 -2.59
N ASP A 80 4.05 14.54 -3.05
CA ASP A 80 4.05 15.99 -2.93
C ASP A 80 3.67 16.49 -1.53
N THR A 81 3.02 15.63 -0.74
CA THR A 81 2.64 15.93 0.64
C THR A 81 3.63 15.31 1.63
N ARG A 82 3.70 15.85 2.85
CA ARG A 82 4.50 15.23 3.93
C ARG A 82 3.96 13.87 4.40
N ARG A 83 2.93 13.33 3.76
CA ARG A 83 2.26 12.10 4.14
C ARG A 83 2.09 11.19 2.94
N LEU A 84 2.97 10.20 2.86
CA LEU A 84 2.82 9.12 1.90
C LEU A 84 1.67 8.20 2.32
N ASP A 85 0.64 8.11 1.49
CA ASP A 85 -0.47 7.19 1.66
C ASP A 85 -0.25 5.95 0.79
N LEU A 86 -0.38 4.79 1.43
CA LEU A 86 -0.20 3.47 0.81
C LEU A 86 -1.56 2.82 0.68
N HIS A 87 -1.93 2.45 -0.54
CA HIS A 87 -3.17 1.76 -0.86
C HIS A 87 -2.87 0.34 -1.29
N LEU A 88 -3.25 -0.63 -0.47
CA LEU A 88 -3.16 -2.06 -0.78
C LEU A 88 -4.56 -2.59 -1.11
N THR A 89 -4.64 -3.53 -2.06
CA THR A 89 -5.94 -3.86 -2.67
C THR A 89 -6.46 -5.24 -2.36
N GLU A 90 -5.58 -6.23 -2.24
CA GLU A 90 -5.97 -7.61 -1.90
C GLU A 90 -5.73 -7.91 -0.43
N LEU A 91 -6.59 -8.73 0.17
CA LEU A 91 -6.47 -9.18 1.56
C LEU A 91 -5.13 -9.88 1.81
N ASP A 92 -4.70 -10.76 0.90
CA ASP A 92 -3.41 -11.47 1.02
C ASP A 92 -2.22 -10.50 1.01
N HIS A 93 -2.33 -9.38 0.28
CA HIS A 93 -1.31 -8.34 0.23
C HIS A 93 -1.31 -7.48 1.50
N ILE A 94 -2.49 -7.22 2.05
CA ILE A 94 -2.66 -6.53 3.34
C ILE A 94 -2.05 -7.39 4.45
N ASP A 95 -2.34 -8.68 4.49
CA ASP A 95 -1.82 -9.61 5.50
C ASP A 95 -0.29 -9.73 5.42
N TRP A 96 0.28 -9.81 4.22
CA TRP A 96 1.72 -9.77 4.05
C TRP A 96 2.31 -8.43 4.52
N ALA A 97 1.72 -7.30 4.15
CA ALA A 97 2.21 -5.97 4.51
C ALA A 97 2.05 -5.66 6.00
N ALA A 98 1.07 -6.27 6.68
CA ALA A 98 0.83 -6.12 8.11
C ALA A 98 1.94 -6.75 8.99
N GLY A 99 2.88 -7.49 8.39
CA GLY A 99 4.07 -7.98 9.07
C GLY A 99 4.88 -6.85 9.73
N PRO A 100 5.61 -7.13 10.83
CA PRO A 100 6.32 -6.10 11.60
C PRO A 100 7.24 -5.23 10.74
N GLY A 101 7.02 -3.91 10.75
CA GLY A 101 7.86 -2.93 10.07
C GLY A 101 7.76 -2.87 8.54
N ARG A 102 7.01 -3.78 7.89
CA ARG A 102 6.95 -3.88 6.42
C ARG A 102 6.29 -2.67 5.77
N VAL A 103 5.19 -2.17 6.32
CA VAL A 103 4.55 -0.93 5.81
C VAL A 103 5.52 0.26 5.85
N THR A 104 6.25 0.43 6.95
CA THR A 104 7.23 1.53 7.08
C THR A 104 8.36 1.38 6.07
N ALA A 105 8.88 0.16 5.90
CA ALA A 105 9.92 -0.13 4.92
C ALA A 105 9.44 0.09 3.48
N LEU A 106 8.21 -0.33 3.13
CA LEU A 106 7.59 -0.06 1.83
C LEU A 106 7.47 1.42 1.57
N LYS A 107 6.99 2.20 2.54
CA LYS A 107 6.86 3.65 2.40
C LYS A 107 8.21 4.33 2.18
N ARG A 108 9.24 3.93 2.93
CA ARG A 108 10.60 4.45 2.76
C ARG A 108 11.15 4.12 1.37
N ALA A 109 11.08 2.86 0.96
CA ALA A 109 11.58 2.42 -0.34
C ALA A 109 10.84 3.08 -1.51
N ALA A 110 9.51 3.26 -1.38
CA ALA A 110 8.72 3.99 -2.37
C ALA A 110 9.18 5.45 -2.50
N HIS A 111 9.45 6.13 -1.38
CA HIS A 111 9.97 7.50 -1.38
C HIS A 111 11.37 7.58 -1.99
N GLU A 112 12.25 6.62 -1.68
CA GLU A 112 13.60 6.56 -2.25
C GLU A 112 13.56 6.34 -3.77
N ALA A 113 12.74 5.40 -4.25
CA ALA A 113 12.55 5.14 -5.67
C ALA A 113 11.98 6.37 -6.40
N TRP A 114 10.98 7.03 -5.83
CA TRP A 114 10.41 8.25 -6.39
C TRP A 114 11.43 9.39 -6.47
N ALA A 115 12.17 9.65 -5.39
CA ALA A 115 13.17 10.71 -5.35
C ALA A 115 14.35 10.43 -6.31
N ALA A 116 14.73 9.16 -6.49
CA ALA A 116 15.72 8.77 -7.50
C ALA A 116 15.22 9.08 -8.91
N ALA A 117 14.01 8.62 -9.25
CA ALA A 117 13.41 8.86 -10.55
C ALA A 117 13.21 10.35 -10.86
N GLN A 118 12.86 11.17 -9.86
CA GLN A 118 12.77 12.63 -10.04
C GLN A 118 14.13 13.25 -10.38
N ARG A 119 15.21 12.86 -9.68
CA ARG A 119 16.55 13.37 -9.98
C ARG A 119 17.01 13.01 -11.38
N ASP A 120 16.67 11.82 -11.87
CA ASP A 120 17.01 11.40 -13.23
C ASP A 120 16.20 12.19 -14.29
N CYS A 121 14.99 12.64 -13.95
CA CYS A 121 14.15 13.44 -14.84
C CYS A 121 14.48 14.94 -14.85
N GLU A 122 14.93 15.50 -13.72
CA GLU A 122 15.23 16.93 -13.54
C GLU A 122 16.69 17.30 -13.88
N GLY A 123 17.48 16.31 -14.34
CA GLY A 123 18.90 16.46 -14.73
C GLY A 123 19.17 17.51 -15.80
#